data_AF-A0A520GNJ2-F1
#
_entry.id   AF-A0A520GNJ2-F1
#
_cell.length_a   1.000
_cell.length_b   1.000
_cell.length_c   1.000
_cell.angle_alpha   90.00
_cell.angle_beta   90.00
_cell.angle_gamma   90.00
#
_symmetry.space_group_name_H-M   'P 1'
#
loop_
_entity.id
_entity.type
_entity.pdbx_description
1 polymer ?
#
loop_
_entity_poly.entity_id
_entity_poly.type
_entity_poly.pdbx_seq_one_letter_code
_entity_poly.pdbx_strand_id
1 'polypeptide(L)'
;MSENSDTIAAAILAALLEAHDDKVGLSVARLRKQLGFSLVMRTLSALIDANLMELTRLHDQNIGAGLTEAGFGLARRHQGPRIEALRKTVP
;
A
#
# COMPACT_ATOMS: atom_id res chain seq x y z
N MET A 1 -8.37 -19.07 7.36
CA MET A 1 -7.61 -18.02 8.06
C MET A 1 -7.04 -16.95 7.09
N SER A 2 -7.65 -16.72 5.91
CA SER A 2 -7.08 -15.81 4.87
C SER A 2 -7.57 -14.37 4.94
N GLU A 3 -8.76 -14.10 5.49
CA GLU A 3 -9.36 -12.75 5.46
C GLU A 3 -8.49 -11.66 6.11
N ASN A 4 -7.74 -12.01 7.16
CA ASN A 4 -6.93 -11.03 7.89
C ASN A 4 -5.68 -10.61 7.10
N SER A 5 -5.10 -11.50 6.29
CA SER A 5 -3.92 -11.20 5.47
C SER A 5 -4.29 -10.36 4.24
N ASP A 6 -5.41 -10.68 3.61
CA ASP A 6 -5.91 -9.97 2.43
C ASP A 6 -6.34 -8.53 2.78
N THR A 7 -6.94 -8.35 3.96
CA THR A 7 -7.32 -7.02 4.47
C THR A 7 -6.10 -6.12 4.69
N ILE A 8 -5.00 -6.70 5.19
CA ILE A 8 -3.77 -5.93 5.45
C ILE A 8 -3.01 -5.65 4.15
N ALA A 9 -2.99 -6.59 3.21
CA ALA A 9 -2.45 -6.35 1.88
C ALA A 9 -3.20 -5.21 1.18
N ALA A 10 -4.53 -5.22 1.23
CA ALA A 10 -5.36 -4.14 0.70
C ALA A 10 -5.10 -2.79 1.39
N ALA A 11 -4.94 -2.78 2.72
CA ALA A 11 -4.63 -1.57 3.48
C ALA A 11 -3.24 -0.99 3.13
N ILE A 12 -2.22 -1.85 2.97
CA ILE A 12 -0.87 -1.44 2.55
C ILE A 12 -0.91 -0.86 1.14
N LEU A 13 -1.56 -1.56 0.19
CA LEU A 13 -1.68 -1.09 -1.19
C LEU A 13 -2.44 0.24 -1.29
N ALA A 14 -3.49 0.43 -0.48
CA ALA A 14 -4.21 1.70 -0.42
C ALA A 14 -3.34 2.84 0.12
N ALA A 15 -2.58 2.60 1.19
CA ALA A 15 -1.68 3.61 1.77
C ALA A 15 -0.53 3.98 0.81
N LEU A 16 -0.01 3.01 0.06
CA LEU A 16 1.02 3.27 -0.96
C LEU A 16 0.47 4.05 -2.16
N LEU A 17 -0.78 3.78 -2.56
CA LEU A 17 -1.45 4.51 -3.64
C LEU A 17 -1.71 5.98 -3.24
N GLU A 18 -2.19 6.23 -2.02
CA GLU A 18 -2.36 7.59 -1.48
C GLU A 18 -1.03 8.35 -1.44
N ALA A 19 0.05 7.71 -0.96
CA ALA A 19 1.37 8.32 -0.91
C ALA A 19 1.94 8.63 -2.31
N HIS A 20 1.68 7.74 -3.29
CA HIS A 20 2.04 7.96 -4.68
C HIS A 20 1.33 9.19 -5.27
N ASP A 21 0.02 9.33 -5.02
CA ASP A 21 -0.77 10.48 -5.48
C ASP A 21 -0.30 11.81 -4.86
N ASP A 22 0.11 11.78 -3.58
CA ASP A 22 0.69 12.92 -2.87
C ASP A 22 2.13 13.24 -3.30
N LYS A 23 2.76 12.40 -4.15
CA LYS A 23 4.20 12.43 -4.49
C LYS A 23 5.11 12.39 -3.27
N VAL A 24 4.65 11.75 -2.19
CA VAL A 24 5.39 11.60 -0.93
C VAL A 24 5.87 10.15 -0.83
N GLY A 25 7.15 9.95 -0.53
CA GLY A 25 7.66 8.61 -0.23
C GLY A 25 7.07 8.08 1.09
N LEU A 26 6.45 6.90 1.06
CA LEU A 26 5.91 6.29 2.28
C LEU A 26 6.99 5.46 2.98
N SER A 27 7.35 5.83 4.21
CA SER A 27 8.32 5.05 4.97
C SER A 27 7.71 3.76 5.53
N VAL A 28 8.46 2.66 5.48
CA VAL A 28 8.06 1.38 6.08
C VAL A 28 7.83 1.53 7.58
N ALA A 29 8.57 2.43 8.25
CA ALA A 29 8.37 2.76 9.65
C ALA A 29 6.97 3.32 9.93
N ARG A 30 6.43 4.18 9.04
CA ARG A 30 5.07 4.73 9.15
C ARG A 30 4.01 3.65 8.95
N LEU A 31 4.18 2.79 7.95
CA LEU A 31 3.31 1.62 7.72
C LEU A 31 3.24 0.70 8.94
N ARG A 32 4.39 0.39 9.54
CA ARG A 32 4.47 -0.41 10.78
C ARG A 32 3.71 0.22 11.94
N LYS A 33 3.82 1.55 12.12
CA LYS A 33 3.14 2.27 13.19
C LYS A 33 1.61 2.26 13.01
N GLN A 34 1.14 2.30 11.77
CA GLN A 34 -0.30 2.34 11.47
C GLN A 34 -0.96 0.95 11.50
N LEU A 35 -0.25 -0.11 11.09
CA LEU A 35 -0.85 -1.42 10.81
C LEU A 35 -0.35 -2.58 11.72
N GLY A 36 0.67 -2.35 12.56
CA GLY A 36 1.20 -3.36 13.51
C GLY A 36 2.36 -4.21 12.97
N PHE A 37 3.25 -4.68 13.85
CA PHE A 37 4.61 -5.07 13.44
C PHE A 37 4.75 -6.42 12.70
N SER A 38 4.19 -7.50 13.24
CA SER A 38 4.49 -8.86 12.75
C SER A 38 3.78 -9.21 11.44
N LEU A 39 2.55 -8.75 11.26
CA LEU A 39 1.73 -9.09 10.11
C LEU A 39 2.07 -8.21 8.89
N VAL A 40 2.49 -6.96 9.13
CA VAL A 40 2.95 -6.04 8.07
C VAL A 40 4.22 -6.57 7.40
N MET A 41 5.24 -6.99 8.15
CA MET A 41 6.49 -7.47 7.53
C MET A 41 6.28 -8.71 6.65
N ARG A 42 5.41 -9.63 7.07
CA ARG A 42 5.03 -10.81 6.27
C ARG A 42 4.29 -10.39 4.99
N THR A 43 3.36 -9.46 5.11
CA THR A 43 2.57 -8.98 3.98
C THR A 43 3.43 -8.18 2.99
N LEU A 44 4.33 -7.33 3.48
CA LEU A 44 5.29 -6.61 2.65
C LEU A 44 6.18 -7.57 1.86
N SER A 45 6.69 -8.62 2.51
CA SER A 45 7.47 -9.66 1.81
C SER A 45 6.66 -10.31 0.69
N ALA A 46 5.42 -10.70 0.97
CA ALA A 46 4.55 -11.32 -0.04
C ALA A 46 4.23 -10.39 -1.21
N LEU A 47 4.06 -9.08 -0.96
CA LEU A 47 3.81 -8.08 -2.00
C LEU A 47 5.07 -7.81 -2.84
N ILE A 48 6.27 -7.87 -2.25
CA ILE A 48 7.55 -7.79 -2.96
C ILE A 48 7.75 -9.04 -3.83
N ASP A 49 7.52 -10.23 -3.27
CA ASP A 49 7.64 -11.51 -3.98
C ASP A 49 6.65 -11.59 -5.16
N ALA A 50 5.48 -10.97 -5.02
CA ALA A 50 4.48 -10.83 -6.08
C ALA A 50 4.78 -9.71 -7.09
N ASN A 51 5.89 -9.00 -6.96
CA ASN A 51 6.28 -7.84 -7.78
C ASN A 51 5.22 -6.71 -7.80
N LEU A 52 4.49 -6.53 -6.70
CA LEU A 52 3.48 -5.47 -6.55
C LEU A 52 4.04 -4.24 -5.83
N MET A 53 5.16 -4.38 -5.14
CA MET A 53 5.81 -3.27 -4.48
C MET A 53 7.33 -3.42 -4.48
N GLU A 54 8.01 -2.31 -4.30
CA GLU A 54 9.46 -2.25 -4.20
C GLU A 54 9.89 -1.40 -3.00
N LEU A 55 11.10 -1.67 -2.52
CA LEU A 55 11.73 -0.91 -1.46
C LEU A 55 12.80 0.00 -2.07
N THR A 56 12.73 1.28 -1.74
CA THR A 56 13.70 2.28 -2.18
C THR A 56 14.32 2.96 -0.96
N ARG A 57 15.58 3.37 -1.09
CA ARG A 57 16.22 4.15 -0.03
C ARG A 57 15.78 5.61 -0.16
N LEU A 58 15.21 6.15 0.92
CA LEU A 58 14.83 7.56 1.01
C LEU A 58 16.04 8.43 1.38
N HIS A 59 15.94 9.73 1.11
CA HIS A 59 17.00 10.71 1.39
C HIS A 59 17.38 10.82 2.87
N ASP A 60 16.46 10.49 3.78
CA ASP A 60 16.65 10.51 5.23
C ASP A 60 17.21 9.20 5.80
N GLN A 61 17.78 8.34 4.94
CA GLN A 61 18.26 6.99 5.26
C GLN A 61 17.17 6.00 5.70
N ASN A 62 15.88 6.37 5.60
CA ASN A 62 14.79 5.42 5.80
C ASN A 62 14.57 4.55 4.57
N ILE A 63 13.88 3.43 4.79
CA ILE A 63 13.37 2.58 3.70
C ILE A 63 11.98 3.08 3.33
N GLY A 64 11.85 3.50 2.09
CA GLY A 64 10.60 3.82 1.41
C GLY A 64 10.00 2.56 0.79
N ALA A 65 8.68 2.54 0.72
CA ALA A 65 7.92 1.56 -0.04
C ALA A 65 7.19 2.28 -1.18
N GLY A 66 7.27 1.72 -2.38
CA GLY A 66 6.61 2.22 -3.58
C GLY A 66 5.85 1.10 -4.30
N LEU A 67 4.83 1.48 -5.07
CA LEU A 67 4.13 0.55 -5.96
C LEU A 67 4.93 0.38 -7.25
N THR A 68 5.01 -0.86 -7.74
CA THR A 68 5.39 -1.11 -9.13
C THR A 68 4.22 -0.76 -10.05
N GLU A 69 4.44 -0.78 -11.37
CA GLU A 69 3.35 -0.59 -12.34
C GLU A 69 2.21 -1.63 -12.15
N ALA A 70 2.58 -2.88 -11.88
CA ALA A 70 1.63 -3.96 -11.59
C ALA A 70 0.89 -3.72 -10.26
N GLY A 71 1.61 -3.30 -9.23
CA GLY A 71 1.05 -2.91 -7.93
C GLY A 71 0.06 -1.76 -8.03
N PHE A 72 0.40 -0.73 -8.80
CA PHE A 72 -0.45 0.42 -9.07
C PHE A 72 -1.75 0.00 -9.77
N GLY A 73 -1.65 -0.82 -10.83
CA GLY A 73 -2.81 -1.35 -11.52
C GLY A 73 -3.73 -2.21 -10.64
N LEU A 74 -3.16 -2.93 -9.66
CA LEU A 74 -3.93 -3.70 -8.70
C LEU A 74 -4.58 -2.80 -7.62
N ALA A 75 -3.81 -1.91 -7.00
CA ALA A 75 -4.30 -0.97 -5.99
C ALA A 75 -5.45 -0.09 -6.52
N ARG A 76 -5.33 0.39 -7.77
CA ARG A 76 -6.37 1.18 -8.42
C ARG A 76 -7.65 0.40 -8.69
N ARG A 77 -7.56 -0.89 -9.05
CA ARG A 77 -8.73 -1.78 -9.21
C ARG A 77 -9.43 -2.05 -7.88
N HIS A 78 -8.67 -2.14 -6.79
CA HIS A 78 -9.24 -2.30 -5.44
C HIS A 78 -9.85 -1.00 -4.89
N GLN A 79 -9.36 0.19 -5.29
CA GLN A 79 -9.99 1.47 -4.95
C GLN A 79 -11.16 1.87 -5.85
N GLY A 80 -11.23 1.36 -7.08
CA GLY A 80 -12.28 1.68 -8.05
C GLY A 80 -13.71 1.66 -7.49
N PRO A 81 -14.14 0.59 -6.80
CA PRO A 81 -15.49 0.51 -6.22
C PRO A 81 -15.75 1.54 -5.11
N ARG A 82 -14.70 1.99 -4.41
CA ARG A 82 -14.81 2.89 -3.25
C ARG A 82 -14.76 4.37 -3.68
N ILE A 83 -13.94 4.72 -4.67
CA ILE A 83 -13.91 6.06 -5.27
C ILE A 83 -15.18 6.31 -6.10
N GLU A 84 -15.67 5.32 -6.84
CA GLU A 84 -16.89 5.45 -7.63
C GLU A 84 -18.14 5.58 -6.74
N ALA A 85 -18.17 4.90 -5.59
CA ALA A 85 -19.20 5.09 -4.57
C ALA A 85 -19.13 6.49 -3.94
N LEU A 86 -17.94 7.00 -3.60
CA LEU A 86 -17.75 8.33 -3.02
C LEU A 86 -18.10 9.46 -4.02
N ARG A 87 -17.75 9.31 -5.31
CA ARG A 87 -18.10 10.27 -6.37
C ARG A 87 -19.61 10.38 -6.61
N LYS A 88 -20.38 9.32 -6.34
CA LYS A 88 -21.86 9.34 -6.44
C LYS A 88 -22.54 9.94 -5.21
N THR A 89 -21.80 10.15 -4.12
CA THR A 89 -22.34 10.68 -2.85
C THR A 89 -21.93 12.13 -2.55
N VAL A 90 -21.10 12.76 -3.38
CA VAL A 90 -20.78 14.19 -3.28
C VAL A 90 -21.65 14.96 -4.28
N PRO A 91 -22.55 15.85 -3.82
CA PRO A 91 -23.42 16.66 -4.67
C PRO A 91 -22.68 17.73 -5.48
#